data_AF-A0A511T988-F1
#
_entry.id   AF-A0A511T988-F1
#
_cell.length_a   1.000
_cell.length_b   1.000
_cell.length_c   1.000
_cell.angle_alpha   90.00
_cell.angle_beta   90.00
_cell.angle_gamma   90.00
#
_symmetry.space_group_name_H-M   'P 1'
#
loop_
_entity.id
_entity.type
_entity.pdbx_description
1 polymer ?
#
loop_
_entity_poly.entity_id
_entity_poly.type
_entity_poly.pdbx_seq_one_letter_code
_entity_poly.pdbx_strand_id
1 'polypeptide(L)'
;MSSIKLRAPSRLLLTALCLTALLPLSRASAEPGIRILNSLSTADLAFNALTTNYRSLEALTSQPLTTYAFEADARLRHQLEDPAARNVMHYLVECALPASAKVEWMDRKKEVYSFSGGVGLCPEWGVRAPSAQCLGYVSACLLSRNNAYGHTVEISMRGEHPKDSRLFNPTGVTQQWHPMFLPCAQGGRGAWEECGWVGEGVGSCTPGEQVTIAAGAPRLDTSCTTTLGSGDGDRVLRVCAQPRGCEAANSLALGEGNDCGTAPPSATFTCPRGGRYSVMSAPYDRSSPPGSWVRPAVTHGRYPTESFGAFTFREGAFFGNILDPKGLNVEVHINMDTYAPFLSKPDFDGYPYQNAHACYSRDWVAGDVHLASRVCANAVVGGRNAYGCLARTVGPCEPDAITSKAACDVNDGPVVTADGDFEVCADTEGAYHLESITTVLNSPCDALPPSDRVTCDPALCDFSYSPPRCKKGCEQRSASQCLAVACVKNPKLCGKK
;
A
#
# COMPACT_ATOMS: atom_id res chain seq x y z
N MET A 1 -87.04 0.59 -6.34
CA MET A 1 -86.86 -0.12 -7.62
C MET A 1 -86.04 0.76 -8.53
N SER A 2 -84.90 0.22 -8.97
CA SER A 2 -84.01 0.61 -10.08
C SER A 2 -84.05 2.05 -10.60
N SER A 3 -83.01 2.83 -10.27
CA SER A 3 -82.67 4.05 -10.99
C SER A 3 -81.58 3.76 -12.03
N ILE A 4 -81.96 4.02 -13.26
CA ILE A 4 -81.24 3.87 -14.52
C ILE A 4 -80.01 4.79 -14.55
N LYS A 5 -78.83 4.25 -14.85
CA LYS A 5 -77.60 5.00 -15.10
C LYS A 5 -77.45 5.30 -16.59
N LEU A 6 -77.30 6.59 -16.93
CA LEU A 6 -76.90 7.06 -18.26
C LEU A 6 -75.38 6.94 -18.48
N ARG A 7 -75.01 6.58 -19.72
CA ARG A 7 -73.65 6.58 -20.28
C ARG A 7 -73.15 7.99 -20.59
N ALA A 8 -71.83 8.19 -20.46
CA ALA A 8 -71.04 9.12 -21.27
C ALA A 8 -69.57 8.61 -21.35
N PRO A 9 -68.78 9.01 -22.36
CA PRO A 9 -67.83 8.13 -23.03
C PRO A 9 -66.34 8.37 -22.69
N SER A 10 -65.57 7.31 -22.88
CA SER A 10 -64.24 7.23 -23.49
C SER A 10 -63.39 8.51 -23.57
N ARG A 11 -62.34 8.60 -22.74
CA ARG A 11 -61.02 9.09 -23.14
C ARG A 11 -59.92 8.29 -22.44
N LEU A 12 -59.29 7.41 -23.21
CA LEU A 12 -57.96 6.89 -22.94
C LEU A 12 -56.97 8.06 -22.97
N LEU A 13 -56.37 8.36 -21.82
CA LEU A 13 -55.12 9.10 -21.74
C LEU A 13 -54.14 8.16 -21.06
N LEU A 14 -53.32 7.50 -21.86
CA LEU A 14 -52.10 6.82 -21.43
C LEU A 14 -51.17 7.91 -20.86
N THR A 15 -51.17 8.10 -19.55
CA THR A 15 -50.04 8.72 -18.86
C THR A 15 -48.96 7.66 -18.74
N ALA A 16 -48.03 7.67 -19.69
CA ALA A 16 -46.75 6.99 -19.55
C ALA A 16 -46.00 7.64 -18.39
N LEU A 17 -46.11 7.02 -17.21
CA LEU A 17 -45.31 7.35 -16.04
C LEU A 17 -43.89 6.87 -16.33
N CYS A 18 -43.10 7.69 -17.02
CA CYS A 18 -41.66 7.48 -17.14
C CYS A 18 -41.04 7.82 -15.78
N LEU A 19 -41.05 6.86 -14.86
CA LEU A 19 -40.20 6.88 -13.67
C LEU A 19 -38.75 6.68 -14.15
N THR A 20 -38.16 7.74 -14.70
CA THR A 20 -36.70 7.84 -14.74
C THR A 20 -36.26 8.00 -13.29
N ALA A 21 -35.95 6.88 -12.63
CA ALA A 21 -35.12 6.88 -11.45
C ALA A 21 -33.78 7.49 -11.88
N LEU A 22 -33.65 8.81 -11.70
CA LEU A 22 -32.37 9.47 -11.59
C LEU A 22 -31.71 8.89 -10.35
N LEU A 23 -31.07 7.74 -10.49
CA LEU A 23 -30.02 7.35 -9.56
C LEU A 23 -29.06 8.53 -9.53
N PRO A 24 -28.75 9.13 -8.38
CA PRO A 24 -27.62 10.02 -8.32
C PRO A 24 -26.43 9.20 -8.81
N LEU A 25 -25.81 9.64 -9.91
CA LEU A 25 -24.43 9.28 -10.21
C LEU A 25 -23.64 9.71 -8.98
N SER A 26 -23.47 8.77 -8.04
CA SER A 26 -22.59 8.96 -6.89
C SER A 26 -21.21 9.18 -7.47
N ARG A 27 -20.81 10.45 -7.57
CA ARG A 27 -19.42 10.85 -7.72
C ARG A 27 -18.71 10.41 -6.45
N ALA A 28 -18.32 9.14 -6.40
CA ALA A 28 -17.38 8.69 -5.38
C ALA A 28 -16.09 9.51 -5.55
N SER A 29 -15.66 10.12 -4.46
CA SER A 29 -14.59 11.12 -4.42
C SER A 29 -13.46 10.53 -3.61
N ALA A 30 -12.36 10.11 -4.24
CA ALA A 30 -11.28 9.41 -3.55
C ALA A 30 -10.25 10.38 -2.93
N GLU A 31 -9.83 10.09 -1.70
CA GLU A 31 -8.99 10.95 -0.87
C GLU A 31 -7.48 10.64 -0.96
N PRO A 32 -6.61 11.64 -0.73
CA PRO A 32 -5.18 11.43 -0.62
C PRO A 32 -4.80 10.98 0.79
N GLY A 33 -4.35 9.73 0.91
CA GLY A 33 -3.64 9.29 2.10
C GLY A 33 -2.34 10.08 2.35
N ILE A 34 -1.84 9.97 3.57
CA ILE A 34 -0.57 10.59 4.00
C ILE A 34 0.58 9.97 3.20
N ARG A 35 1.28 10.78 2.41
CA ARG A 35 2.49 10.36 1.70
C ARG A 35 3.70 10.48 2.60
N ILE A 36 4.37 9.37 2.85
CA ILE A 36 5.51 9.32 3.76
C ILE A 36 6.53 8.28 3.32
N LEU A 37 7.73 8.38 3.86
CA LEU A 37 8.80 7.43 3.60
C LEU A 37 8.77 6.26 4.60
N ASN A 38 8.92 5.02 4.11
CA ASN A 38 9.03 3.81 4.92
C ASN A 38 10.48 3.43 5.27
N SER A 39 11.24 4.39 5.76
CA SER A 39 12.69 4.24 5.94
C SER A 39 13.11 3.60 7.27
N LEU A 40 12.16 3.09 8.07
CA LEU A 40 12.46 2.49 9.37
C LEU A 40 12.89 1.03 9.20
N SER A 41 14.17 0.75 9.43
CA SER A 41 14.73 -0.60 9.43
C SER A 41 13.95 -1.54 10.36
N THR A 42 13.63 -2.74 9.88
CA THR A 42 13.00 -3.80 10.69
C THR A 42 13.89 -4.23 11.84
N ALA A 43 15.20 -4.29 11.65
CA ALA A 43 16.12 -4.63 12.72
C ALA A 43 16.06 -3.58 13.84
N ASP A 44 16.02 -2.30 13.49
CA ASP A 44 15.99 -1.20 14.46
C ASP A 44 14.66 -1.19 15.24
N LEU A 45 13.52 -1.34 14.55
CA LEU A 45 12.23 -1.38 15.22
C LEU A 45 12.04 -2.65 16.06
N ALA A 46 12.57 -3.79 15.63
CA ALA A 46 12.44 -5.06 16.33
C ALA A 46 13.30 -5.10 17.60
N PHE A 47 14.50 -4.53 17.53
CA PHE A 47 15.51 -4.67 18.57
C PHE A 47 16.16 -3.32 18.89
N ASN A 48 15.47 -2.51 19.69
CA ASN A 48 16.02 -1.29 20.25
C ASN A 48 15.69 -1.15 21.73
N ALA A 49 16.51 -0.39 22.43
CA ALA A 49 16.38 -0.25 23.88
C ALA A 49 15.17 0.60 24.35
N LEU A 50 14.47 1.29 23.45
CA LEU A 50 13.32 2.15 23.77
C LEU A 50 11.99 1.37 23.74
N THR A 51 11.66 0.74 22.61
CA THR A 51 10.39 0.02 22.45
C THR A 51 10.50 -1.47 22.73
N THR A 52 11.70 -2.06 22.69
CA THR A 52 11.92 -3.46 23.07
C THR A 52 12.43 -3.53 24.51
N ASN A 53 11.85 -2.78 25.45
CA ASN A 53 12.26 -2.79 26.86
C ASN A 53 11.06 -2.50 27.76
N TYR A 54 10.77 -3.39 28.70
CA TYR A 54 9.56 -3.33 29.52
C TYR A 54 9.46 -2.02 30.31
N ARG A 55 10.54 -1.65 31.01
CA ARG A 55 10.57 -0.46 31.86
C ARG A 55 10.54 0.83 31.05
N SER A 56 11.15 0.82 29.87
CA SER A 56 11.11 1.95 28.97
C SER A 56 9.72 2.16 28.40
N LEU A 57 9.05 1.10 27.93
CA LEU A 57 7.67 1.19 27.46
C LEU A 57 6.71 1.65 28.56
N GLU A 58 6.84 1.15 29.79
CA GLU A 58 6.02 1.61 30.92
C GLU A 58 6.20 3.12 31.16
N ALA A 59 7.45 3.61 31.13
CA ALA A 59 7.73 5.04 31.25
C ALA A 59 7.22 5.84 30.06
N LEU A 60 7.39 5.34 28.83
CA LEU A 60 7.04 6.01 27.58
C LEU A 60 5.53 6.21 27.46
N THR A 61 4.74 5.20 27.86
CA THR A 61 3.28 5.17 27.73
C THR A 61 2.52 5.69 28.95
N SER A 62 3.21 6.06 30.05
CA SER A 62 2.58 6.61 31.27
C SER A 62 2.71 8.12 31.41
N GLN A 63 3.40 8.80 30.49
CA GLN A 63 3.66 10.24 30.56
C GLN A 63 3.66 10.92 29.18
N PRO A 64 3.65 12.26 29.12
CA PRO A 64 3.74 12.98 27.85
C PRO A 64 5.05 12.74 27.09
N LEU A 65 4.98 12.63 25.77
CA LEU A 65 6.13 12.51 24.86
C LEU A 65 6.80 13.87 24.68
N THR A 66 7.68 14.25 25.62
CA THR A 66 8.30 15.58 25.70
C THR A 66 9.79 15.49 26.04
N THR A 67 10.57 16.54 25.76
CA THR A 67 11.98 16.66 26.20
C THR A 67 12.13 16.38 27.69
N TYR A 68 11.24 16.95 28.52
CA TYR A 68 11.29 16.79 29.97
C TYR A 68 11.17 15.32 30.41
N ALA A 69 10.33 14.51 29.75
CA ALA A 69 10.19 13.09 30.08
C ALA A 69 11.53 12.33 29.93
N PHE A 70 12.30 12.64 28.88
CA PHE A 70 13.61 12.03 28.64
C PHE A 70 14.73 12.60 29.51
N GLU A 71 14.56 13.81 30.05
CA GLU A 71 15.50 14.39 31.02
C GLU A 71 15.27 13.83 32.44
N ALA A 72 14.00 13.73 32.83
CA ALA A 72 13.58 13.41 34.19
C ALA A 72 13.53 11.91 34.49
N ASP A 73 13.13 11.06 33.53
CA ASP A 73 12.99 9.62 33.75
C ASP A 73 14.21 8.84 33.23
N ALA A 74 14.99 8.27 34.15
CA ALA A 74 16.15 7.47 33.84
C ALA A 74 15.83 6.22 32.98
N ARG A 75 14.59 5.71 33.03
CA ARG A 75 14.12 4.57 32.23
C ARG A 75 14.01 4.92 30.74
N LEU A 76 13.89 6.21 30.40
CA LEU A 76 13.89 6.73 29.03
C LEU A 76 15.26 7.30 28.64
N ARG A 77 15.84 8.13 29.53
CA ARG A 77 17.07 8.90 29.28
C ARG A 77 18.21 8.07 28.68
N HIS A 78 18.43 6.88 29.22
CA HIS A 78 19.55 6.04 28.85
C HIS A 78 19.29 5.16 27.62
N GLN A 79 18.03 4.97 27.21
CA GLN A 79 17.71 4.09 26.09
C GLN A 79 18.08 4.71 24.75
N LEU A 80 17.96 6.04 24.63
CA LEU A 80 18.38 6.75 23.43
C LEU A 80 19.91 6.79 23.25
N GLU A 81 20.70 6.16 24.12
CA GLU A 81 22.12 5.88 23.85
C GLU A 81 22.28 4.81 22.76
N ASP A 82 21.29 3.93 22.60
CA ASP A 82 21.20 3.00 21.49
C ASP A 82 20.87 3.75 20.18
N PRO A 83 21.73 3.66 19.14
CA PRO A 83 21.43 4.24 17.84
C PRO A 83 20.11 3.74 17.23
N ALA A 84 19.76 2.47 17.41
CA ALA A 84 18.49 1.94 16.90
C ALA A 84 17.30 2.58 17.61
N ALA A 85 17.41 2.83 18.92
CA ALA A 85 16.39 3.53 19.70
C ALA A 85 16.21 4.99 19.25
N ARG A 86 17.30 5.69 18.89
CA ARG A 86 17.20 7.05 18.31
C ARG A 86 16.51 7.06 16.96
N ASN A 87 16.82 6.08 16.11
CA ASN A 87 16.12 5.92 14.85
C ASN A 87 14.62 5.71 15.12
N VAL A 88 14.24 4.76 15.96
CA VAL A 88 12.83 4.53 16.33
C VAL A 88 12.18 5.78 16.93
N MET A 89 12.88 6.54 17.78
CA MET A 89 12.38 7.78 18.36
C MET A 89 12.05 8.85 17.30
N HIS A 90 12.86 8.97 16.24
CA HIS A 90 12.55 9.86 15.11
C HIS A 90 11.17 9.53 14.50
N TYR A 91 10.94 8.26 14.16
CA TYR A 91 9.67 7.83 13.56
C TYR A 91 8.51 7.87 14.56
N LEU A 92 8.78 7.58 15.84
CA LEU A 92 7.78 7.63 16.91
C LEU A 92 7.23 9.06 17.05
N VAL A 93 8.12 10.05 17.15
CA VAL A 93 7.73 11.46 17.27
C VAL A 93 7.05 11.95 16.01
N GLU A 94 7.53 11.57 14.83
CA GLU A 94 6.92 11.93 13.55
C GLU A 94 5.51 11.33 13.39
N CYS A 95 5.31 10.07 13.78
CA CYS A 95 4.00 9.41 13.77
C CYS A 95 3.05 9.99 14.83
N ALA A 96 3.54 10.27 16.04
CA ALA A 96 2.69 10.66 17.17
C ALA A 96 2.35 12.15 17.18
N LEU A 97 3.33 13.03 17.01
CA LEU A 97 3.18 14.46 17.28
C LEU A 97 3.04 15.28 15.98
N PRO A 98 2.30 16.41 16.02
CA PRO A 98 2.13 17.27 14.84
C PRO A 98 3.45 17.92 14.42
N ALA A 99 3.55 18.34 13.15
CA ALA A 99 4.75 18.95 12.57
C ALA A 99 5.35 20.15 13.34
N SER A 100 4.55 20.85 14.15
CA SER A 100 5.02 21.96 14.98
C SER A 100 5.67 21.52 16.31
N ALA A 101 5.48 20.27 16.71
CA ALA A 101 6.02 19.73 17.95
C ALA A 101 7.46 19.24 17.76
N LYS A 102 8.22 19.25 18.85
CA LYS A 102 9.61 18.82 18.86
C LYS A 102 9.97 18.22 20.21
N VAL A 103 10.74 17.14 20.19
CA VAL A 103 11.31 16.49 21.36
C VAL A 103 12.83 16.53 21.23
N GLU A 104 13.52 16.97 22.26
CA GLU A 104 14.97 16.99 22.31
C GLU A 104 15.49 15.97 23.31
N TRP A 105 16.67 15.45 23.05
CA TRP A 105 17.41 14.60 23.97
C TRP A 105 18.90 14.92 23.86
N MET A 106 19.57 14.99 25.00
CA MET A 106 21.01 15.23 25.07
C MET A 106 21.72 13.96 25.51
N ASP A 107 22.69 13.51 24.73
CA ASP A 107 23.50 12.34 25.05
C ASP A 107 24.53 12.63 26.15
N ARG A 108 25.26 11.59 26.57
CA ARG A 108 26.36 11.75 27.55
C ARG A 108 27.52 12.62 27.06
N LYS A 109 27.73 12.73 25.75
CA LYS A 109 28.76 13.58 25.14
C LYS A 109 28.31 15.03 25.00
N LYS A 110 27.10 15.36 25.47
CA LYS A 110 26.47 16.69 25.37
C LYS A 110 26.08 17.08 23.94
N GLU A 111 25.93 16.10 23.06
CA GLU A 111 25.31 16.29 21.75
C GLU A 111 23.79 16.30 21.91
N VAL A 112 23.14 17.30 21.31
CA VAL A 112 21.69 17.44 21.34
C VAL A 112 21.10 16.86 20.06
N TYR A 113 20.21 15.91 20.21
CA TYR A 113 19.41 15.30 19.16
C TYR A 113 18.00 15.90 19.21
N SER A 114 17.46 16.20 18.03
CA SER A 114 16.15 16.84 17.87
C SER A 114 15.27 15.97 17.00
N PHE A 115 14.13 15.54 17.54
CA PHE A 115 13.11 14.77 16.85
C PHE A 115 11.90 15.66 16.58
N SER A 116 11.56 15.86 15.31
CA SER A 116 10.44 16.72 14.92
C SER A 116 9.19 15.88 14.72
N GLY A 117 8.04 16.41 15.13
CA GLY A 117 6.75 15.83 14.77
C GLY A 117 6.51 15.88 13.26
N GLY A 118 5.45 15.22 12.80
CA GLY A 118 5.10 15.16 11.39
C GLY A 118 3.63 14.85 11.20
N VAL A 119 3.35 13.56 11.00
CA VAL A 119 2.01 12.98 10.77
C VAL A 119 1.04 13.37 11.87
N GLY A 120 1.46 13.25 13.13
CA GLY A 120 0.68 13.71 14.28
C GLY A 120 -0.59 12.90 14.57
N LEU A 121 -0.55 11.58 14.44
CA LEU A 121 -1.69 10.69 14.66
C LEU A 121 -2.15 10.60 16.12
N CYS A 122 -1.34 11.09 17.07
CA CYS A 122 -1.66 11.13 18.49
C CYS A 122 -1.14 12.42 19.15
N PRO A 123 -1.75 13.57 18.82
CA PRO A 123 -1.28 14.86 19.31
C PRO A 123 -1.44 14.97 20.84
N GLU A 124 -2.37 14.23 21.46
CA GLU A 124 -2.55 14.26 22.92
C GLU A 124 -1.34 13.73 23.68
N TRP A 125 -0.50 12.89 23.06
CA TRP A 125 0.68 12.35 23.72
C TRP A 125 1.69 13.46 24.03
N GLY A 126 1.70 14.56 23.28
CA GLY A 126 2.57 15.70 23.58
C GLY A 126 2.25 16.42 24.90
N VAL A 127 1.05 16.19 25.48
CA VAL A 127 0.57 16.91 26.68
C VAL A 127 0.13 16.00 27.83
N ARG A 128 -0.19 14.73 27.57
CA ARG A 128 -0.61 13.75 28.58
C ARG A 128 -0.22 12.33 28.17
N ALA A 129 -0.41 11.38 29.08
CA ALA A 129 -0.26 9.97 28.74
C ALA A 129 -1.23 9.58 27.60
N PRO A 130 -0.77 8.76 26.63
CA PRO A 130 -1.54 8.36 25.46
C PRO A 130 -2.70 7.43 25.83
N SER A 131 -3.76 7.46 25.02
CA SER A 131 -4.83 6.45 25.10
C SER A 131 -4.43 5.15 24.40
N ALA A 132 -5.12 4.04 24.67
CA ALA A 132 -4.88 2.78 23.97
C ALA A 132 -5.06 2.91 22.45
N GLN A 133 -6.09 3.63 22.01
CA GLN A 133 -6.33 3.91 20.59
C GLN A 133 -5.20 4.71 19.95
N CYS A 134 -4.68 5.73 20.66
CA CYS A 134 -3.51 6.48 20.22
C CYS A 134 -2.28 5.58 20.03
N LEU A 135 -1.99 4.71 21.02
CA LEU A 135 -0.89 3.75 20.92
C LEU A 135 -1.06 2.82 19.73
N GLY A 136 -2.30 2.44 19.44
CA GLY A 136 -2.68 1.69 18.25
C GLY A 136 -2.29 2.41 16.95
N TYR A 137 -2.73 3.65 16.74
CA TYR A 137 -2.40 4.40 15.51
C TYR A 137 -0.90 4.61 15.34
N VAL A 138 -0.20 4.95 16.43
CA VAL A 138 1.25 5.14 16.38
C VAL A 138 1.96 3.83 16.06
N SER A 139 1.51 2.71 16.64
CA SER A 139 2.03 1.38 16.32
C SER A 139 1.80 1.00 14.85
N ALA A 140 0.59 1.19 14.34
CA ALA A 140 0.25 0.97 12.94
C ALA A 140 1.09 1.84 11.99
N CYS A 141 1.38 3.09 12.36
CA CYS A 141 2.23 4.00 11.58
C CYS A 141 3.68 3.52 11.55
N LEU A 142 4.23 3.12 12.69
CA LEU A 142 5.59 2.56 12.78
C LEU A 142 5.73 1.27 11.97
N LEU A 143 4.74 0.38 12.04
CA LEU A 143 4.68 -0.85 11.24
C LEU A 143 4.53 -0.56 9.73
N SER A 144 3.71 0.41 9.35
CA SER A 144 3.56 0.82 7.93
C SER A 144 4.85 1.37 7.34
N ARG A 145 5.63 2.09 8.16
CA ARG A 145 6.92 2.67 7.78
C ARG A 145 8.09 1.70 7.87
N ASN A 146 7.83 0.45 8.25
CA ASN A 146 8.86 -0.55 8.41
C ASN A 146 9.39 -1.12 7.09
N ASN A 147 10.70 -1.19 6.89
CA ASN A 147 11.29 -1.83 5.72
C ASN A 147 12.50 -2.70 6.08
N ALA A 148 12.38 -4.02 5.91
CA ALA A 148 13.45 -4.98 6.15
C ALA A 148 14.65 -4.83 5.21
N TYR A 149 14.44 -4.24 4.04
CA TYR A 149 15.51 -4.02 3.06
C TYR A 149 16.32 -2.75 3.33
N GLY A 150 15.91 -1.92 4.31
CA GLY A 150 16.59 -0.66 4.64
C GLY A 150 16.54 0.39 3.52
N HIS A 151 15.69 0.18 2.51
CA HIS A 151 15.49 1.13 1.42
C HIS A 151 14.36 2.09 1.72
N THR A 152 14.55 3.34 1.33
CA THR A 152 13.53 4.37 1.47
C THR A 152 12.57 4.30 0.29
N VAL A 153 11.28 4.16 0.58
CA VAL A 153 10.20 4.11 -0.40
C VAL A 153 9.11 5.06 0.06
N GLU A 154 8.59 5.87 -0.85
CA GLU A 154 7.37 6.62 -0.59
C GLU A 154 6.20 5.64 -0.55
N ILE A 155 5.36 5.75 0.48
CA ILE A 155 4.12 5.00 0.66
C ILE A 155 2.98 5.98 0.87
N SER A 156 1.75 5.54 0.58
CA SER A 156 0.54 6.24 0.99
C SER A 156 -0.09 5.47 2.15
N MET A 157 -0.13 6.09 3.32
CA MET A 157 -0.85 5.59 4.50
C MET A 157 -2.28 6.11 4.47
N ARG A 158 -3.25 5.21 4.62
CA ARG A 158 -4.69 5.50 4.62
C ARG A 158 -5.33 4.87 5.85
N GLY A 159 -6.40 5.47 6.34
CA GLY A 159 -7.01 5.12 7.62
C GLY A 159 -8.00 6.19 8.04
N GLU A 160 -8.86 5.85 8.98
CA GLU A 160 -9.78 6.80 9.58
C GLU A 160 -9.44 7.07 11.05
N HIS A 161 -9.74 8.29 11.49
CA HIS A 161 -9.73 8.65 12.91
C HIS A 161 -11.15 9.08 13.34
N PRO A 162 -11.80 8.38 14.29
CA PRO A 162 -13.20 8.59 14.64
C PRO A 162 -13.59 10.01 15.07
N LYS A 163 -12.61 10.82 15.48
CA LYS A 163 -12.83 12.20 15.93
C LYS A 163 -12.29 13.26 14.97
N ASP A 164 -11.49 12.84 13.98
CA ASP A 164 -10.84 13.77 13.05
C ASP A 164 -10.68 13.11 11.68
N SER A 165 -11.68 13.30 10.82
CA SER A 165 -11.66 12.76 9.46
C SER A 165 -10.56 13.36 8.57
N ARG A 166 -9.88 14.42 9.01
CA ARG A 166 -8.79 15.05 8.26
C ARG A 166 -7.41 14.56 8.69
N LEU A 167 -7.33 13.72 9.73
CA LEU A 167 -6.05 13.27 10.24
C LEU A 167 -5.23 12.52 9.18
N PHE A 168 -5.89 11.65 8.41
CA PHE A 168 -5.31 10.96 7.27
C PHE A 168 -5.45 11.68 5.93
N ASN A 169 -6.17 12.81 5.91
CA ASN A 169 -6.32 13.71 4.76
C ASN A 169 -6.04 15.18 5.15
N PRO A 170 -4.78 15.53 5.45
CA PRO A 170 -4.44 16.87 5.93
C PRO A 170 -4.65 17.95 4.85
N THR A 171 -4.65 17.57 3.58
CA THR A 171 -4.86 18.51 2.46
C THR A 171 -6.33 18.87 2.26
N GLY A 172 -7.25 18.04 2.74
CA GLY A 172 -8.68 18.15 2.48
C GLY A 172 -9.04 18.11 0.98
N VAL A 173 -8.11 17.68 0.13
CA VAL A 173 -8.32 17.62 -1.32
C VAL A 173 -9.16 16.38 -1.61
N THR A 174 -10.31 16.57 -2.23
CA THR A 174 -11.28 15.49 -2.52
C THR A 174 -10.99 14.73 -3.81
N GLN A 175 -10.00 15.17 -4.59
CA GLN A 175 -9.64 14.57 -5.88
C GLN A 175 -8.13 14.46 -6.00
N GLN A 176 -7.60 13.28 -5.72
CA GLN A 176 -6.34 12.87 -6.36
C GLN A 176 -6.52 11.67 -7.28
N TRP A 177 -7.38 10.71 -6.96
CA TRP A 177 -7.52 9.46 -7.70
C TRP A 177 -8.98 9.11 -7.97
N HIS A 178 -9.23 8.12 -8.83
CA HIS A 178 -10.58 7.74 -9.24
C HIS A 178 -11.01 6.46 -8.50
N PRO A 179 -12.28 6.33 -8.03
CA PRO A 179 -12.80 5.14 -7.34
C PRO A 179 -12.55 3.80 -8.04
N MET A 180 -12.23 3.82 -9.33
CA MET A 180 -11.86 2.64 -10.08
C MET A 180 -10.65 1.85 -9.60
N PHE A 181 -9.80 2.45 -8.78
CA PHE A 181 -8.69 1.75 -8.14
C PHE A 181 -9.12 0.96 -6.89
N LEU A 182 -10.37 1.10 -6.45
CA LEU A 182 -10.95 0.31 -5.37
C LEU A 182 -11.43 -1.04 -5.89
N PRO A 183 -11.45 -2.09 -5.07
CA PRO A 183 -12.06 -3.37 -5.41
C PRO A 183 -13.50 -3.25 -5.91
N CYS A 184 -13.89 -4.18 -6.77
CA CYS A 184 -15.28 -4.31 -7.17
C CYS A 184 -16.08 -5.01 -6.07
N ALA A 185 -17.14 -4.36 -5.58
CA ALA A 185 -18.02 -4.90 -4.54
C ALA A 185 -18.76 -6.19 -4.95
N GLN A 186 -19.12 -6.32 -6.24
CA GLN A 186 -19.90 -7.46 -6.77
C GLN A 186 -19.10 -8.30 -7.80
N GLY A 187 -17.77 -8.19 -7.79
CA GLY A 187 -16.98 -8.65 -8.94
C GLY A 187 -17.25 -7.79 -10.17
N GLY A 188 -17.02 -8.33 -11.37
CA GLY A 188 -17.15 -7.59 -12.62
C GLY A 188 -16.35 -8.25 -13.74
N ARG A 189 -16.64 -7.88 -14.99
CA ARG A 189 -15.92 -8.41 -16.16
C ARG A 189 -15.61 -7.37 -17.21
N GLY A 190 -14.40 -7.42 -17.76
CA GLY A 190 -13.98 -6.63 -18.90
C GLY A 190 -13.38 -5.26 -18.57
N ALA A 191 -13.08 -4.52 -19.64
CA ALA A 191 -12.42 -3.22 -19.63
C ALA A 191 -13.37 -2.06 -19.36
N TRP A 192 -14.68 -2.30 -19.31
CA TRP A 192 -15.70 -1.28 -19.01
C TRP A 192 -15.98 -1.13 -17.52
N GLU A 193 -15.50 -2.04 -16.67
CA GLU A 193 -15.67 -1.94 -15.22
C GLU A 193 -15.02 -0.67 -14.65
N GLU A 194 -15.63 -0.07 -13.65
CA GLU A 194 -15.11 1.16 -13.00
C GLU A 194 -14.61 0.87 -11.58
N CYS A 195 -13.96 -0.28 -11.41
CA CYS A 195 -13.38 -0.79 -10.17
C CYS A 195 -12.29 -1.85 -10.48
N GLY A 196 -11.45 -2.13 -9.48
CA GLY A 196 -10.41 -3.16 -9.47
C GLY A 196 -9.22 -2.89 -10.38
N TRP A 197 -9.03 -1.65 -10.81
CA TRP A 197 -7.91 -1.25 -11.65
C TRP A 197 -6.65 -1.01 -10.84
N VAL A 198 -5.50 -1.19 -11.48
CA VAL A 198 -4.20 -0.75 -10.98
C VAL A 198 -3.51 0.11 -12.04
N GLY A 199 -2.75 1.10 -11.60
CA GLY A 199 -1.93 1.92 -12.48
C GLY A 199 -0.66 1.19 -12.89
N GLU A 200 -0.39 1.09 -14.19
CA GLU A 200 0.79 0.40 -14.73
C GLU A 200 1.96 1.35 -15.01
N GLY A 201 1.66 2.60 -15.35
CA GLY A 201 2.68 3.61 -15.65
C GLY A 201 2.19 4.72 -16.57
N VAL A 202 3.08 5.67 -16.84
CA VAL A 202 2.83 6.76 -17.79
C VAL A 202 3.84 6.69 -18.93
N GLY A 203 3.33 6.77 -20.15
CA GLY A 203 4.13 6.82 -21.37
C GLY A 203 4.20 8.20 -22.00
N SER A 204 5.09 8.32 -22.97
CA SER A 204 5.23 9.50 -23.81
C SER A 204 5.24 9.13 -25.30
N CYS A 205 4.69 10.00 -26.14
CA CYS A 205 4.56 9.81 -27.58
C CYS A 205 4.51 11.15 -28.32
N THR A 206 4.68 11.14 -29.63
CA THR A 206 4.55 12.36 -30.46
C THR A 206 3.06 12.69 -30.61
N PRO A 207 2.60 13.92 -30.29
CA PRO A 207 1.19 14.29 -30.45
C PRO A 207 0.63 13.97 -31.85
N GLY A 208 -0.52 13.30 -31.92
CA GLY A 208 -1.16 12.87 -33.17
C GLY A 208 -0.63 11.56 -33.77
N GLU A 209 0.46 11.01 -33.24
CA GLU A 209 1.00 9.71 -33.67
C GLU A 209 0.10 8.55 -33.25
N GLN A 210 -0.04 7.53 -34.10
CA GLN A 210 -0.76 6.31 -33.74
C GLN A 210 0.15 5.41 -32.88
N VAL A 211 -0.33 5.08 -31.69
CA VAL A 211 0.38 4.24 -30.72
C VAL A 211 -0.46 3.01 -30.45
N THR A 212 0.15 1.83 -30.58
CA THR A 212 -0.43 0.59 -30.08
C THR A 212 0.32 0.21 -28.81
N ILE A 213 -0.44 -0.09 -27.77
CA ILE A 213 0.06 -0.68 -26.54
C ILE A 213 -0.45 -2.11 -26.42
N ALA A 214 0.38 -3.02 -25.92
CA ALA A 214 0.00 -4.40 -25.70
C ALA A 214 0.73 -5.01 -24.51
N ALA A 215 0.13 -6.05 -23.92
CA ALA A 215 0.70 -6.84 -22.84
C ALA A 215 0.78 -8.32 -23.22
N GLY A 216 1.61 -8.62 -24.22
CA GLY A 216 1.81 -9.98 -24.75
C GLY A 216 0.99 -10.28 -26.01
N ALA A 217 0.22 -9.31 -26.51
CA ALA A 217 -0.56 -9.50 -27.74
C ALA A 217 0.33 -9.53 -28.99
N PRO A 218 0.00 -10.35 -30.00
CA PRO A 218 0.67 -10.28 -31.29
C PRO A 218 0.45 -8.94 -32.00
N ARG A 219 1.45 -8.52 -32.77
CA ARG A 219 1.38 -7.34 -33.64
C ARG A 219 0.54 -7.64 -34.89
N LEU A 220 -0.14 -6.60 -35.35
CA LEU A 220 -0.94 -6.60 -36.57
C LEU A 220 -0.13 -6.37 -37.84
N ASP A 221 1.19 -6.59 -37.82
CA ASP A 221 2.07 -6.45 -38.99
C ASP A 221 1.91 -7.60 -40.00
N THR A 222 0.67 -8.10 -40.15
CA THR A 222 0.14 -9.11 -41.08
C THR A 222 0.34 -10.60 -40.74
N SER A 223 1.14 -10.97 -39.73
CA SER A 223 1.35 -12.40 -39.40
C SER A 223 0.95 -12.84 -37.99
N CYS A 224 0.57 -11.95 -37.07
CA CYS A 224 0.22 -12.31 -35.68
C CYS A 224 1.31 -13.16 -34.98
N THR A 225 2.58 -13.01 -35.37
CA THR A 225 3.70 -13.84 -34.87
C THR A 225 4.56 -13.15 -33.83
N THR A 226 4.68 -11.83 -33.89
CA THR A 226 5.57 -11.06 -32.99
C THR A 226 4.76 -10.47 -31.85
N THR A 227 5.08 -10.79 -30.60
CA THR A 227 4.38 -10.23 -29.44
C THR A 227 4.92 -8.86 -29.04
N LEU A 228 4.04 -7.99 -28.56
CA LEU A 228 4.38 -6.70 -27.97
C LEU A 228 4.05 -6.72 -26.48
N GLY A 229 5.05 -6.45 -25.64
CA GLY A 229 4.93 -6.55 -24.19
C GLY A 229 4.86 -8.00 -23.72
N SER A 230 4.55 -8.18 -22.45
CA SER A 230 4.30 -9.50 -21.86
C SER A 230 3.23 -9.42 -20.79
N GLY A 231 2.75 -10.56 -20.34
CA GLY A 231 1.74 -10.66 -19.31
C GLY A 231 1.48 -12.11 -18.98
N ASP A 232 0.76 -12.34 -17.89
CA ASP A 232 0.26 -13.65 -17.50
C ASP A 232 -1.18 -13.52 -16.98
N GLY A 233 -1.98 -14.53 -17.25
CA GLY A 233 -3.42 -14.53 -17.02
C GLY A 233 -4.21 -13.62 -17.97
N ASP A 234 -5.53 -13.62 -17.79
CA ASP A 234 -6.48 -12.84 -18.57
C ASP A 234 -6.65 -11.45 -17.96
N ARG A 235 -6.13 -10.42 -18.65
CA ARG A 235 -6.15 -9.04 -18.19
C ARG A 235 -6.64 -8.12 -19.29
N VAL A 236 -7.15 -6.98 -18.86
CA VAL A 236 -7.59 -5.91 -19.73
C VAL A 236 -6.73 -4.66 -19.54
N LEU A 237 -6.60 -3.85 -20.59
CA LEU A 237 -5.89 -2.57 -20.58
C LEU A 237 -6.85 -1.42 -20.77
N ARG A 238 -6.54 -0.30 -20.12
CA ARG A 238 -7.17 1.00 -20.36
C ARG A 238 -6.11 2.06 -20.52
N VAL A 239 -6.24 2.86 -21.58
CA VAL A 239 -5.33 3.98 -21.87
C VAL A 239 -6.06 5.30 -21.63
N CYS A 240 -5.42 6.19 -20.88
CA CYS A 240 -6.00 7.46 -20.47
C CYS A 240 -5.13 8.64 -20.90
N ALA A 241 -5.76 9.77 -21.20
CA ALA A 241 -5.05 10.98 -21.61
C ALA A 241 -4.29 11.68 -20.47
N GLN A 242 -4.63 11.39 -19.21
CA GLN A 242 -4.06 12.04 -18.03
C GLN A 242 -3.29 11.03 -17.16
N PRO A 243 -2.23 11.45 -16.45
CA PRO A 243 -1.36 10.59 -15.62
C PRO A 243 -2.01 10.11 -14.31
N ARG A 244 -3.35 10.02 -14.25
CA ARG A 244 -4.13 9.69 -13.06
C ARG A 244 -5.25 8.68 -13.30
N GLY A 245 -5.29 8.08 -14.49
CA GLY A 245 -6.39 7.21 -14.90
C GLY A 245 -7.63 7.97 -15.39
N CYS A 246 -8.63 7.20 -15.80
CA CYS A 246 -9.86 7.70 -16.43
C CYS A 246 -10.93 6.61 -16.50
N GLU A 247 -12.20 7.02 -16.44
CA GLU A 247 -13.38 6.18 -16.73
C GLU A 247 -13.30 5.60 -18.14
N ALA A 248 -13.93 4.44 -18.35
CA ALA A 248 -13.99 3.76 -19.63
C ALA A 248 -14.53 4.69 -20.73
N ALA A 249 -15.58 5.44 -20.41
CA ALA A 249 -16.19 6.41 -21.32
C ALA A 249 -15.25 7.56 -21.73
N ASN A 250 -14.22 7.83 -20.93
CA ASN A 250 -13.23 8.88 -21.15
C ASN A 250 -11.86 8.31 -21.58
N SER A 251 -11.79 7.02 -21.86
CA SER A 251 -10.55 6.35 -22.27
C SER A 251 -10.15 6.74 -23.69
N LEU A 252 -8.84 6.78 -23.94
CA LEU A 252 -8.29 6.91 -25.29
C LEU A 252 -8.45 5.60 -26.06
N ALA A 253 -8.33 4.47 -25.35
CA ALA A 253 -8.59 3.14 -25.88
C ALA A 253 -8.77 2.11 -24.74
N LEU A 254 -9.45 1.02 -25.05
CA LEU A 254 -9.64 -0.16 -24.21
C LEU A 254 -9.09 -1.39 -24.94
N GLY A 255 -8.50 -2.33 -24.21
CA GLY A 255 -8.04 -3.61 -24.75
C GLY A 255 -8.51 -4.76 -23.89
N GLU A 256 -9.45 -5.55 -24.37
CA GLU A 256 -9.92 -6.79 -23.72
C GLU A 256 -9.32 -8.06 -24.33
N GLY A 257 -8.65 -7.91 -25.47
CA GLY A 257 -8.01 -8.98 -26.23
C GLY A 257 -7.25 -8.35 -27.37
N ASN A 258 -7.12 -9.05 -28.49
CA ASN A 258 -6.51 -8.49 -29.69
C ASN A 258 -7.19 -8.98 -30.98
N ASP A 259 -6.90 -8.26 -32.06
CA ASP A 259 -7.40 -8.54 -33.40
C ASP A 259 -6.95 -9.91 -33.97
N CYS A 260 -5.95 -10.56 -33.34
CA CYS A 260 -5.52 -11.92 -33.68
C CYS A 260 -6.33 -13.00 -32.92
N GLY A 261 -7.37 -12.63 -32.16
CA GLY A 261 -8.26 -13.56 -31.45
C GLY A 261 -7.62 -14.25 -30.25
N THR A 262 -6.48 -13.73 -29.75
CA THR A 262 -5.80 -14.27 -28.56
C THR A 262 -6.14 -13.46 -27.31
N ALA A 263 -6.03 -14.08 -26.14
CA ALA A 263 -6.40 -13.48 -24.86
C ALA A 263 -5.56 -12.23 -24.44
N PRO A 264 -4.24 -12.12 -24.75
CA PRO A 264 -3.47 -10.97 -24.28
C PRO A 264 -4.02 -9.63 -24.84
N PRO A 265 -4.17 -8.59 -24.02
CA PRO A 265 -4.82 -7.35 -24.47
C PRO A 265 -3.89 -6.48 -25.31
N SER A 266 -4.46 -5.83 -26.33
CA SER A 266 -3.86 -4.68 -27.01
C SER A 266 -4.88 -3.56 -27.23
N ALA A 267 -4.38 -2.33 -27.33
CA ALA A 267 -5.20 -1.15 -27.55
C ALA A 267 -4.44 -0.16 -28.45
N THR A 268 -5.11 0.39 -29.45
CA THR A 268 -4.53 1.39 -30.36
C THR A 268 -5.23 2.73 -30.20
N PHE A 269 -4.45 3.80 -30.08
CA PHE A 269 -4.96 5.15 -29.85
C PHE A 269 -4.14 6.20 -30.59
N THR A 270 -4.69 7.41 -30.70
CA THR A 270 -3.96 8.58 -31.19
C THR A 270 -3.34 9.30 -29.99
N CYS A 271 -2.04 9.54 -30.05
CA CYS A 271 -1.30 10.21 -28.99
C CYS A 271 -1.92 11.59 -28.69
N PRO A 272 -2.25 11.90 -27.43
CA PRO A 272 -2.91 13.14 -27.08
C PRO A 272 -1.99 14.36 -27.29
N ARG A 273 -2.58 15.56 -27.37
CA ARG A 273 -1.84 16.82 -27.60
C ARG A 273 -0.72 17.07 -26.58
N GLY A 274 -0.88 16.59 -25.35
CA GLY A 274 0.13 16.72 -24.29
C GLY A 274 1.31 15.76 -24.42
N GLY A 275 1.30 14.84 -25.40
CA GLY A 275 2.37 13.87 -25.63
C GLY A 275 2.55 12.84 -24.52
N ARG A 276 1.57 12.71 -23.60
CA ARG A 276 1.61 11.83 -22.43
C ARG A 276 0.30 11.08 -22.27
N TYR A 277 0.36 9.85 -21.77
CA TYR A 277 -0.80 9.00 -21.51
C TYR A 277 -0.50 8.08 -20.34
N SER A 278 -1.51 7.65 -19.60
CA SER A 278 -1.37 6.61 -18.58
C SER A 278 -1.99 5.31 -19.02
N VAL A 279 -1.48 4.23 -18.44
CA VAL A 279 -1.97 2.88 -18.69
C VAL A 279 -2.39 2.29 -17.36
N MET A 280 -3.54 1.65 -17.38
CA MET A 280 -4.07 0.90 -16.25
C MET A 280 -4.37 -0.51 -16.72
N SER A 281 -4.32 -1.45 -15.78
CA SER A 281 -4.70 -2.82 -16.05
C SER A 281 -5.51 -3.42 -14.91
N ALA A 282 -6.01 -4.61 -15.19
CA ALA A 282 -7.02 -5.28 -14.40
C ALA A 282 -7.14 -6.74 -14.82
N PRO A 283 -7.41 -7.69 -13.93
CA PRO A 283 -7.95 -8.99 -14.33
C PRO A 283 -9.24 -8.80 -15.15
N TYR A 284 -9.42 -9.58 -16.22
CA TYR A 284 -10.67 -9.55 -16.98
C TYR A 284 -11.85 -9.89 -16.07
N ASP A 285 -11.76 -10.97 -15.30
CA ASP A 285 -12.72 -11.28 -14.23
C ASP A 285 -12.18 -10.80 -12.87
N ARG A 286 -12.91 -9.88 -12.24
CA ARG A 286 -12.53 -9.20 -10.98
C ARG A 286 -12.61 -10.10 -9.75
N SER A 287 -13.14 -11.30 -9.91
CA SER A 287 -13.13 -12.37 -8.91
C SER A 287 -11.96 -13.35 -9.06
N SER A 288 -11.15 -13.20 -10.12
CA SER A 288 -9.98 -14.08 -10.33
C SER A 288 -9.00 -13.99 -9.15
N PRO A 289 -8.38 -15.12 -8.77
CA PRO A 289 -7.29 -15.11 -7.80
C PRO A 289 -6.15 -14.18 -8.22
N PRO A 290 -5.36 -13.66 -7.26
CA PRO A 290 -4.17 -12.87 -7.58
C PRO A 290 -3.16 -13.69 -8.40
N GLY A 291 -2.36 -12.96 -9.18
CA GLY A 291 -1.22 -13.53 -9.91
C GLY A 291 -1.21 -13.27 -11.40
N SER A 292 -2.33 -12.81 -11.97
CA SER A 292 -2.27 -12.19 -13.29
C SER A 292 -1.48 -10.88 -13.23
N TRP A 293 -0.69 -10.60 -14.25
CA TRP A 293 0.08 -9.35 -14.35
C TRP A 293 0.26 -8.95 -15.81
N VAL A 294 0.56 -7.69 -16.05
CA VAL A 294 0.94 -7.19 -17.38
C VAL A 294 2.28 -6.47 -17.32
N ARG A 295 2.96 -6.41 -18.47
CA ARG A 295 4.06 -5.52 -18.80
C ARG A 295 3.75 -4.90 -20.14
N PRO A 296 3.04 -3.77 -20.14
CA PRO A 296 2.69 -3.10 -21.37
C PRO A 296 3.94 -2.63 -22.10
N ALA A 297 3.99 -2.82 -23.42
CA ALA A 297 4.98 -2.21 -24.30
C ALA A 297 4.28 -1.54 -25.49
N VAL A 298 4.98 -0.62 -26.15
CA VAL A 298 4.39 0.28 -27.15
C VAL A 298 5.11 0.19 -28.47
N THR A 299 4.38 0.39 -29.58
CA THR A 299 4.97 0.42 -30.93
C THR A 299 5.79 1.67 -31.20
N HIS A 300 5.35 2.81 -30.65
CA HIS A 300 5.97 4.11 -30.81
C HIS A 300 6.02 4.85 -29.46
N GLY A 301 6.97 5.77 -29.32
CA GLY A 301 7.19 6.52 -28.09
C GLY A 301 8.02 5.74 -27.06
N ARG A 302 7.84 6.07 -25.78
CA ARG A 302 8.52 5.42 -24.65
C ARG A 302 7.52 5.06 -23.57
N TYR A 303 7.67 3.86 -23.02
CA TYR A 303 6.86 3.38 -21.91
C TYR A 303 7.62 2.32 -21.09
N PRO A 304 7.50 2.34 -19.75
CA PRO A 304 7.06 3.48 -18.95
C PRO A 304 8.14 4.58 -18.96
N THR A 305 7.73 5.83 -18.78
CA THR A 305 8.66 6.98 -18.61
C THR A 305 8.75 7.47 -17.18
N GLU A 306 7.75 7.18 -16.38
CA GLU A 306 7.64 7.52 -14.96
C GLU A 306 6.65 6.55 -14.31
N SER A 307 6.67 6.46 -12.98
CA SER A 307 5.67 5.72 -12.22
C SER A 307 4.29 6.30 -12.46
N PHE A 308 3.26 5.45 -12.37
CA PHE A 308 1.90 5.95 -12.26
C PHE A 308 1.86 6.89 -11.06
N GLY A 309 1.40 8.14 -11.24
CA GLY A 309 1.49 9.16 -10.19
C GLY A 309 0.67 8.83 -8.93
N ALA A 310 -0.13 7.78 -9.00
CA ALA A 310 -1.04 7.28 -7.98
C ALA A 310 -0.49 6.05 -7.27
N PHE A 311 -0.67 6.06 -5.96
CA PHE A 311 -0.61 4.87 -5.14
C PHE A 311 -1.89 4.06 -5.38
N THR A 312 -1.81 3.01 -6.21
CA THR A 312 -2.96 2.14 -6.52
C THR A 312 -2.78 0.72 -6.03
N PHE A 313 -1.58 0.35 -5.58
CA PHE A 313 -1.28 -1.04 -5.22
C PHE A 313 -1.37 -1.23 -3.71
N ARG A 314 -2.52 -1.70 -3.22
CA ARG A 314 -2.71 -1.90 -1.78
C ARG A 314 -1.82 -3.03 -1.30
N GLU A 315 -0.99 -2.75 -0.30
CA GLU A 315 -0.14 -3.76 0.32
C GLU A 315 -0.94 -4.60 1.30
N GLY A 316 -1.71 -3.92 2.15
CA GLY A 316 -2.39 -4.51 3.29
C GLY A 316 -2.59 -3.49 4.39
N ALA A 317 -2.94 -3.96 5.59
CA ALA A 317 -3.09 -3.11 6.77
C ALA A 317 -2.20 -3.60 7.91
N PHE A 318 -1.76 -2.66 8.74
CA PHE A 318 -1.02 -2.89 9.97
C PHE A 318 -1.83 -2.38 11.16
N PHE A 319 -1.86 -3.14 12.25
CA PHE A 319 -2.66 -2.81 13.44
C PHE A 319 -2.14 -3.51 14.70
N GLY A 320 -2.72 -3.15 15.85
CA GLY A 320 -2.28 -3.61 17.17
C GLY A 320 -1.41 -2.58 17.90
N ASN A 321 -0.69 -3.03 18.92
CA ASN A 321 0.08 -2.21 19.83
C ASN A 321 1.49 -2.79 20.09
N ILE A 322 2.51 -2.24 19.44
CA ILE A 322 3.93 -2.58 19.71
C ILE A 322 4.47 -1.87 20.97
N LEU A 323 3.68 -0.99 21.57
CA LEU A 323 4.03 -0.19 22.73
C LEU A 323 3.44 -0.76 24.03
N ASP A 324 2.87 -1.96 24.01
CA ASP A 324 2.41 -2.67 25.22
C ASP A 324 3.60 -3.33 25.95
N PRO A 325 3.95 -2.87 27.17
CA PRO A 325 5.04 -3.47 27.95
C PRO A 325 4.85 -4.98 28.18
N LYS A 326 3.60 -5.43 28.35
CA LYS A 326 3.30 -6.84 28.66
C LYS A 326 3.36 -7.74 27.43
N GLY A 327 3.39 -7.15 26.23
CA GLY A 327 3.47 -7.86 24.96
C GLY A 327 4.89 -8.21 24.51
N LEU A 328 5.93 -7.97 25.31
CA LEU A 328 7.32 -8.22 24.92
C LEU A 328 7.75 -9.68 25.16
N ASN A 329 8.28 -10.32 24.11
CA ASN A 329 8.90 -11.66 24.19
C ASN A 329 10.41 -11.63 24.40
N VAL A 330 11.04 -10.50 24.15
CA VAL A 330 12.48 -10.26 24.31
C VAL A 330 12.67 -8.80 24.69
N GLU A 331 13.79 -8.51 25.36
CA GLU A 331 14.14 -7.16 25.74
C GLU A 331 15.55 -6.82 25.27
N VAL A 332 15.76 -5.55 24.94
CA VAL A 332 17.05 -4.91 24.71
C VAL A 332 17.33 -3.99 25.90
N HIS A 333 18.45 -4.21 26.54
CA HIS A 333 18.92 -3.43 27.67
C HIS A 333 20.20 -2.69 27.32
N ILE A 334 20.46 -1.58 27.99
CA ILE A 334 21.71 -0.84 27.90
C ILE A 334 22.61 -1.26 29.06
N ASN A 335 23.82 -1.70 28.74
CA ASN A 335 24.85 -1.89 29.75
C ASN A 335 25.30 -0.51 30.24
N MET A 336 25.14 -0.19 31.53
CA MET A 336 25.40 1.17 32.02
C MET A 336 26.89 1.55 32.13
N ASP A 337 27.81 0.59 31.99
CA ASP A 337 29.25 0.85 31.97
C ASP A 337 29.73 1.18 30.56
N THR A 338 29.27 0.42 29.56
CA THR A 338 29.70 0.55 28.15
C THR A 338 28.73 1.34 27.29
N TYR A 339 27.47 1.44 27.74
CA TYR A 339 26.31 1.96 27.02
C TYR A 339 26.04 1.26 25.69
N ALA A 340 26.47 0.00 25.59
CA ALA A 340 26.15 -0.86 24.48
C ALA A 340 24.81 -1.58 24.73
N PRO A 341 23.96 -1.76 23.70
CA PRO A 341 22.75 -2.55 23.81
C PRO A 341 23.08 -4.05 23.88
N PHE A 342 22.29 -4.82 24.64
CA PHE A 342 22.36 -6.28 24.68
C PHE A 342 20.98 -6.91 24.82
N LEU A 343 20.80 -8.11 24.28
CA LEU A 343 19.54 -8.85 24.35
C LEU A 343 19.41 -9.63 25.66
N SER A 344 18.21 -9.64 26.23
CA SER A 344 17.86 -10.51 27.36
C SER A 344 17.81 -12.00 26.97
N LYS A 345 17.57 -12.29 25.68
CA LYS A 345 17.57 -13.64 25.09
C LYS A 345 18.53 -13.67 23.88
N PRO A 346 19.75 -14.21 24.04
CA PRO A 346 20.67 -14.43 22.93
C PRO A 346 20.06 -15.32 21.85
N ASP A 347 20.39 -15.09 20.58
CA ASP A 347 19.95 -15.90 19.44
C ASP A 347 18.40 -16.02 19.34
N PHE A 348 17.70 -14.95 19.74
CA PHE A 348 16.25 -14.88 19.67
C PHE A 348 15.75 -15.10 18.23
N ASP A 349 14.74 -15.94 18.07
CA ASP A 349 14.04 -16.19 16.80
C ASP A 349 12.52 -16.16 17.09
N GLY A 350 11.82 -15.15 16.59
CA GLY A 350 10.37 -15.03 16.79
C GLY A 350 9.82 -13.61 16.64
N TYR A 351 8.77 -13.30 17.40
CA TYR A 351 8.09 -12.01 17.38
C TYR A 351 8.42 -11.23 18.65
N PRO A 352 9.18 -10.11 18.60
CA PRO A 352 9.47 -9.32 19.79
C PRO A 352 8.20 -8.78 20.46
N TYR A 353 7.20 -8.42 19.66
CA TYR A 353 5.90 -7.89 20.08
C TYR A 353 4.80 -8.92 19.84
N GLN A 354 3.98 -9.22 20.85
CA GLN A 354 2.89 -10.18 20.74
C GLN A 354 1.65 -9.58 20.06
N ASN A 355 1.34 -8.32 20.35
CA ASN A 355 0.10 -7.65 19.99
C ASN A 355 0.24 -6.81 18.72
N ALA A 356 0.95 -7.32 17.72
CA ALA A 356 1.21 -6.61 16.47
C ALA A 356 0.86 -7.49 15.29
N HIS A 357 0.06 -6.95 14.38
CA HIS A 357 -0.63 -7.73 13.38
C HIS A 357 -0.60 -7.02 12.02
N ALA A 358 -0.68 -7.83 10.97
CA ALA A 358 -0.81 -7.35 9.61
C ALA A 358 -1.74 -8.27 8.81
N CYS A 359 -2.45 -7.72 7.85
CA CYS A 359 -3.17 -8.47 6.83
C CYS A 359 -2.72 -7.99 5.44
N TYR A 360 -2.88 -8.80 4.41
CA TYR A 360 -2.47 -8.45 3.03
C TYR A 360 -3.67 -8.17 2.13
N SER A 361 -3.51 -7.27 1.16
CA SER A 361 -4.53 -7.06 0.10
C SER A 361 -4.69 -8.30 -0.77
N ARG A 362 -5.88 -8.50 -1.36
CA ARG A 362 -6.15 -9.64 -2.25
C ARG A 362 -5.29 -9.67 -3.52
N ASP A 363 -4.62 -8.56 -3.85
CA ASP A 363 -3.81 -8.43 -5.08
C ASP A 363 -2.45 -9.14 -5.00
N TRP A 364 -2.06 -9.64 -3.82
CA TRP A 364 -0.79 -10.32 -3.61
C TRP A 364 -0.88 -11.83 -3.77
N VAL A 365 -0.08 -12.38 -4.68
CA VAL A 365 0.23 -13.82 -4.67
C VAL A 365 1.04 -14.10 -3.42
N ALA A 366 0.60 -15.07 -2.60
CA ALA A 366 1.27 -15.42 -1.34
C ALA A 366 1.56 -14.18 -0.47
N GLY A 367 0.53 -13.36 -0.25
CA GLY A 367 0.64 -12.10 0.48
C GLY A 367 1.21 -12.24 1.91
N ASP A 368 1.09 -13.41 2.52
CA ASP A 368 1.73 -13.70 3.79
C ASP A 368 3.26 -13.74 3.71
N VAL A 369 3.80 -14.32 2.64
CA VAL A 369 5.23 -14.33 2.35
C VAL A 369 5.71 -12.93 2.03
N HIS A 370 4.93 -12.16 1.27
CA HIS A 370 5.22 -10.75 0.97
C HIS A 370 5.34 -9.93 2.26
N LEU A 371 4.32 -9.96 3.12
CA LEU A 371 4.34 -9.20 4.37
C LEU A 371 5.46 -9.66 5.31
N ALA A 372 5.70 -10.98 5.41
CA ALA A 372 6.82 -11.48 6.20
C ALA A 372 8.17 -10.95 5.68
N SER A 373 8.31 -10.75 4.37
CA SER A 373 9.51 -10.13 3.78
C SER A 373 9.70 -8.65 4.12
N ARG A 374 8.60 -7.97 4.47
CA ARG A 374 8.57 -6.59 4.95
C ARG A 374 8.90 -6.50 6.44
N VAL A 375 8.24 -7.32 7.25
CA VAL A 375 8.20 -7.16 8.72
C VAL A 375 9.20 -8.03 9.47
N CYS A 376 9.98 -8.87 8.79
CA CYS A 376 10.98 -9.73 9.42
C CYS A 376 12.41 -9.39 8.99
N ALA A 377 13.34 -9.38 9.93
CA ALA A 377 14.77 -9.18 9.63
C ALA A 377 15.69 -9.93 10.59
N ASN A 378 16.90 -10.19 10.10
CA ASN A 378 18.05 -10.54 10.95
C ASN A 378 18.65 -9.26 11.53
N ALA A 379 19.15 -9.33 12.77
CA ALA A 379 19.78 -8.24 13.48
C ALA A 379 21.02 -8.73 14.25
N VAL A 380 21.90 -7.80 14.60
CA VAL A 380 23.03 -8.05 15.50
C VAL A 380 22.96 -7.03 16.65
N VAL A 381 22.76 -7.50 17.87
CA VAL A 381 22.63 -6.66 19.07
C VAL A 381 23.69 -7.07 20.08
N GLY A 382 24.59 -6.15 20.43
CA GLY A 382 25.69 -6.45 21.35
C GLY A 382 26.59 -7.61 20.90
N GLY A 383 26.74 -7.79 19.57
CA GLY A 383 27.50 -8.90 18.98
C GLY A 383 26.79 -10.26 18.96
N ARG A 384 25.51 -10.33 19.33
CA ARG A 384 24.66 -11.53 19.24
C ARG A 384 23.73 -11.42 18.05
N ASN A 385 23.51 -12.52 17.34
CA ASN A 385 22.52 -12.56 16.26
C ASN A 385 21.10 -12.63 16.85
N ALA A 386 20.13 -12.11 16.11
CA ALA A 386 18.72 -12.28 16.38
C ALA A 386 17.92 -12.26 15.07
N TYR A 387 16.76 -12.89 15.08
CA TYR A 387 15.77 -12.86 14.01
C TYR A 387 14.42 -12.45 14.61
N GLY A 388 13.83 -11.39 14.08
CA GLY A 388 12.61 -10.80 14.61
C GLY A 388 11.61 -10.51 13.51
N CYS A 389 10.35 -10.89 13.73
CA CYS A 389 9.20 -10.46 12.94
C CYS A 389 8.35 -9.49 13.77
N LEU A 390 8.08 -8.30 13.25
CA LEU A 390 7.38 -7.25 14.00
C LEU A 390 5.89 -7.51 14.16
N ALA A 391 5.25 -8.12 13.16
CA ALA A 391 3.81 -8.31 13.13
C ALA A 391 3.45 -9.69 12.59
N ARG A 392 2.42 -10.31 13.18
CA ARG A 392 1.86 -11.59 12.72
C ARG A 392 0.91 -11.35 11.56
N THR A 393 1.09 -12.09 10.47
CA THR A 393 0.12 -12.07 9.38
C THR A 393 -1.14 -12.84 9.78
N VAL A 394 -2.30 -12.19 9.74
CA VAL A 394 -3.59 -12.78 10.14
C VAL A 394 -4.42 -13.34 8.97
N GLY A 395 -3.96 -13.13 7.73
CA GLY A 395 -4.66 -13.53 6.51
C GLY A 395 -4.87 -12.34 5.56
N PRO A 396 -5.76 -12.49 4.56
CA PRO A 396 -6.11 -11.37 3.69
C PRO A 396 -6.98 -10.35 4.43
N CYS A 397 -6.81 -9.07 4.13
CA CYS A 397 -7.58 -7.99 4.74
C CYS A 397 -9.05 -8.02 4.33
N GLU A 398 -9.32 -8.50 3.12
CA GLU A 398 -10.65 -8.58 2.51
C GLU A 398 -10.92 -10.03 2.05
N PRO A 399 -12.17 -10.41 1.77
CA PRO A 399 -12.46 -11.74 1.24
C PRO A 399 -11.74 -11.94 -0.10
N ASP A 400 -11.12 -13.10 -0.29
CA ASP A 400 -10.50 -13.47 -1.56
C ASP A 400 -11.15 -14.74 -2.15
N ALA A 401 -10.72 -15.13 -3.35
CA ALA A 401 -11.27 -16.28 -4.05
C ALA A 401 -11.02 -17.63 -3.34
N ILE A 402 -10.11 -17.67 -2.36
CA ILE A 402 -9.64 -18.89 -1.69
C ILE A 402 -10.17 -18.97 -0.26
N THR A 403 -10.33 -17.83 0.40
CA THR A 403 -10.70 -17.67 1.80
C THR A 403 -11.85 -16.67 1.90
N SER A 404 -12.99 -17.15 2.40
CA SER A 404 -14.17 -16.32 2.63
C SER A 404 -14.05 -15.44 3.89
N LYS A 405 -12.97 -15.58 4.66
CA LYS A 405 -12.76 -14.84 5.91
C LYS A 405 -11.78 -13.69 5.68
N ALA A 406 -12.33 -12.48 5.70
CA ALA A 406 -11.56 -11.25 5.78
C ALA A 406 -11.01 -11.05 7.19
N ALA A 407 -9.82 -10.46 7.30
CA ALA A 407 -9.33 -9.96 8.58
C ALA A 407 -10.00 -8.64 8.98
N CYS A 408 -10.41 -7.80 8.02
CA CYS A 408 -11.01 -6.49 8.28
C CYS A 408 -12.49 -6.48 7.89
N ASP A 409 -13.32 -5.86 8.73
CA ASP A 409 -14.77 -5.84 8.51
C ASP A 409 -15.18 -4.83 7.42
N VAL A 410 -14.38 -3.78 7.22
CA VAL A 410 -14.66 -2.71 6.26
C VAL A 410 -13.54 -2.59 5.24
N ASN A 411 -13.94 -2.55 3.98
CA ASN A 411 -13.08 -2.32 2.83
C ASN A 411 -13.55 -1.00 2.22
N ASP A 412 -12.92 0.10 2.62
CA ASP A 412 -13.32 1.51 2.43
C ASP A 412 -14.37 1.99 3.45
N GLY A 413 -13.90 2.75 4.45
CA GLY A 413 -14.67 3.29 5.57
C GLY A 413 -15.83 4.24 5.21
N PRO A 414 -16.76 4.49 6.15
CA PRO A 414 -17.87 5.41 5.94
C PRO A 414 -17.54 6.88 6.22
N VAL A 415 -16.46 7.20 6.95
CA VAL A 415 -16.10 8.60 7.27
C VAL A 415 -15.44 9.25 6.07
N VAL A 416 -14.58 8.49 5.38
CA VAL A 416 -13.83 8.86 4.20
C VAL A 416 -14.07 7.79 3.13
N THR A 417 -15.15 7.97 2.37
CA THR A 417 -15.45 7.03 1.29
C THR A 417 -14.45 7.18 0.14
N ALA A 418 -14.14 6.07 -0.51
CA ALA A 418 -13.29 5.91 -1.67
C ALA A 418 -11.78 6.12 -1.45
N ASP A 419 -11.27 6.08 -0.23
CA ASP A 419 -9.82 6.05 0.01
C ASP A 419 -9.25 4.62 -0.01
N GLY A 420 -10.10 3.60 0.07
CA GLY A 420 -9.72 2.19 -0.06
C GLY A 420 -8.87 1.68 1.09
N ASP A 421 -9.00 2.30 2.26
CA ASP A 421 -8.45 1.77 3.50
C ASP A 421 -9.20 0.53 4.00
N PHE A 422 -8.60 -0.13 4.97
CA PHE A 422 -9.15 -1.26 5.69
C PHE A 422 -9.37 -0.85 7.14
N GLU A 423 -10.53 -1.19 7.66
CA GLU A 423 -10.92 -0.81 9.02
C GLU A 423 -11.42 -1.98 9.83
N VAL A 424 -11.39 -1.80 11.15
CA VAL A 424 -11.97 -2.75 12.10
C VAL A 424 -11.36 -4.14 11.87
N CYS A 425 -10.03 -4.19 11.86
CA CYS A 425 -9.30 -5.43 11.60
C CYS A 425 -9.24 -6.30 12.86
N ALA A 426 -9.50 -7.59 12.70
CA ALA A 426 -9.45 -8.58 13.76
C ALA A 426 -8.07 -9.26 13.82
N ASP A 427 -7.55 -9.43 15.02
CA ASP A 427 -6.34 -10.22 15.25
C ASP A 427 -6.60 -11.74 15.22
N THR A 428 -5.59 -12.54 15.54
CA THR A 428 -5.70 -14.00 15.59
C THR A 428 -6.61 -14.52 16.71
N GLU A 429 -6.87 -13.71 17.73
CA GLU A 429 -7.74 -14.03 18.87
C GLU A 429 -9.18 -13.54 18.64
N GLY A 430 -9.40 -12.76 17.57
CA GLY A 430 -10.69 -12.16 17.23
C GLY A 430 -10.93 -10.81 17.90
N ALA A 431 -9.91 -10.17 18.48
CA ALA A 431 -10.03 -8.81 19.00
C ALA A 431 -9.99 -7.81 17.84
N TYR A 432 -10.89 -6.83 17.88
CA TYR A 432 -11.03 -5.82 16.85
C TYR A 432 -10.17 -4.58 17.12
N HIS A 433 -9.55 -4.08 16.06
CA HIS A 433 -8.67 -2.92 16.05
C HIS A 433 -9.24 -1.84 15.11
N LEU A 434 -9.54 -0.67 15.67
CA LEU A 434 -10.06 0.48 14.91
C LEU A 434 -8.92 1.34 14.34
N GLU A 435 -7.71 1.11 14.82
CA GLU A 435 -6.50 1.86 14.54
C GLU A 435 -5.71 1.36 13.32
N SER A 436 -6.34 0.57 12.45
CA SER A 436 -5.65 -0.01 11.30
C SER A 436 -5.20 1.08 10.32
N ILE A 437 -3.98 0.94 9.83
CA ILE A 437 -3.45 1.79 8.76
C ILE A 437 -3.17 0.93 7.55
N THR A 438 -3.80 1.30 6.45
CA THR A 438 -3.58 0.69 5.14
C THR A 438 -2.39 1.30 4.47
N THR A 439 -1.46 0.46 4.01
CA THR A 439 -0.33 0.89 3.22
C THR A 439 -0.60 0.63 1.74
N VAL A 440 -0.42 1.66 0.93
CA VAL A 440 -0.54 1.59 -0.53
C VAL A 440 0.80 1.96 -1.15
N LEU A 441 1.22 1.19 -2.16
CA LEU A 441 2.46 1.33 -2.91
C LEU A 441 2.18 1.90 -4.32
N ASN A 442 3.19 2.48 -4.97
CA ASN A 442 3.07 2.85 -6.38
C ASN A 442 3.20 1.61 -7.26
N SER A 443 4.04 0.65 -6.86
CA SER A 443 4.20 -0.63 -7.54
C SER A 443 4.51 -1.77 -6.55
N PRO A 444 4.20 -3.03 -6.91
CA PRO A 444 4.44 -4.20 -6.06
C PRO A 444 5.91 -4.42 -5.71
N CYS A 445 6.84 -3.81 -6.46
CA CYS A 445 8.28 -4.01 -6.28
C CYS A 445 8.93 -2.89 -5.48
N ASP A 446 8.17 -1.87 -5.08
CA ASP A 446 8.75 -0.65 -4.51
C ASP A 446 9.49 -0.92 -3.20
N ALA A 447 9.03 -1.89 -2.40
CA ALA A 447 9.69 -2.31 -1.16
C ALA A 447 11.13 -2.84 -1.39
N LEU A 448 11.45 -3.36 -2.58
CA LEU A 448 12.76 -3.91 -2.90
C LEU A 448 13.81 -2.83 -3.24
N PRO A 449 15.11 -3.13 -3.12
CA PRO A 449 16.18 -2.28 -3.64
C PRO A 449 16.03 -2.03 -5.15
N PRO A 450 16.38 -0.85 -5.69
CA PRO A 450 16.24 -0.56 -7.13
C PRO A 450 16.89 -1.58 -8.07
N SER A 451 18.04 -2.16 -7.68
CA SER A 451 18.73 -3.21 -8.44
C SER A 451 17.92 -4.51 -8.55
N ASP A 452 17.04 -4.77 -7.59
CA ASP A 452 16.22 -5.98 -7.52
C ASP A 452 14.85 -5.79 -8.14
N ARG A 453 14.43 -4.55 -8.41
CA ARG A 453 13.15 -4.24 -9.07
C ARG A 453 13.15 -4.62 -10.54
N VAL A 454 14.32 -4.86 -11.12
CA VAL A 454 14.46 -5.10 -12.56
C VAL A 454 15.09 -6.45 -12.88
N THR A 455 14.77 -6.96 -14.08
CA THR A 455 15.48 -8.06 -14.71
C THR A 455 16.19 -7.52 -15.94
N CYS A 456 17.53 -7.63 -15.95
CA CYS A 456 18.39 -7.08 -17.00
C CYS A 456 18.94 -8.20 -17.90
N ASP A 457 18.05 -8.82 -18.66
CA ASP A 457 18.40 -9.76 -19.73
C ASP A 457 17.36 -9.88 -20.87
N PRO A 458 16.11 -9.36 -20.81
CA PRO A 458 15.28 -9.31 -22.00
C PRO A 458 15.81 -8.25 -22.98
N ALA A 459 15.65 -8.54 -24.26
CA ALA A 459 15.92 -7.59 -25.31
C ALA A 459 14.82 -6.52 -25.31
N LEU A 460 15.13 -5.30 -24.85
CA LEU A 460 14.25 -4.15 -25.07
C LEU A 460 14.40 -3.71 -26.52
N CYS A 461 13.33 -3.85 -27.28
CA CYS A 461 13.29 -3.52 -28.69
C CYS A 461 12.65 -2.15 -28.90
N ASP A 462 13.40 -1.25 -29.53
CA ASP A 462 12.86 -0.02 -30.09
C ASP A 462 12.25 -0.34 -31.47
N PHE A 463 10.93 -0.33 -31.49
CA PHE A 463 10.11 -0.68 -32.65
C PHE A 463 9.82 0.51 -33.57
N SER A 464 10.33 1.71 -33.26
CA SER A 464 10.29 2.85 -34.19
C SER A 464 11.20 2.66 -35.41
N TYR A 465 12.03 1.61 -35.42
CA TYR A 465 12.92 1.23 -36.52
C TYR A 465 12.51 -0.10 -37.16
N SER A 466 12.75 -0.25 -38.46
CA SER A 466 12.63 -1.51 -39.20
C SER A 466 13.99 -1.88 -39.80
N PRO A 467 14.65 -2.99 -39.39
CA PRO A 467 14.22 -3.93 -38.34
C PRO A 467 14.30 -3.30 -36.93
N PRO A 468 13.56 -3.84 -35.94
CA PRO A 468 13.56 -3.35 -34.57
C PRO A 468 14.97 -3.33 -33.98
N ARG A 469 15.32 -2.24 -33.30
CA ARG A 469 16.61 -2.13 -32.62
C ARG A 469 16.50 -2.65 -31.20
N CYS A 470 16.86 -3.92 -31.03
CA CYS A 470 16.86 -4.58 -29.75
C CYS A 470 18.20 -4.41 -29.02
N LYS A 471 18.16 -4.02 -27.75
CA LYS A 471 19.32 -3.96 -26.86
C LYS A 471 19.03 -4.72 -25.58
N LYS A 472 20.08 -5.22 -24.91
CA LYS A 472 19.94 -5.68 -23.52
C LYS A 472 19.37 -4.52 -22.71
N GLY A 473 18.19 -4.76 -22.16
CA GLY A 473 17.46 -3.78 -21.38
C GLY A 473 17.14 -4.33 -19.99
N CYS A 474 16.71 -3.44 -19.11
CA CYS A 474 16.19 -3.79 -17.80
C CYS A 474 14.68 -3.55 -17.81
N GLU A 475 13.92 -4.55 -17.40
CA GLU A 475 12.46 -4.46 -17.27
C GLU A 475 12.05 -4.59 -15.81
N GLN A 476 10.99 -3.87 -15.41
CA GLN A 476 10.41 -4.01 -14.08
C GLN A 476 9.86 -5.43 -13.88
N ARG A 477 10.13 -6.01 -12.72
CA ARG A 477 9.62 -7.33 -12.32
C ARG A 477 8.11 -7.26 -12.05
N SER A 478 7.43 -8.40 -12.25
CA SER A 478 6.04 -8.55 -11.79
C SER A 478 5.99 -8.75 -10.28
N ALA A 479 4.81 -8.63 -9.66
CA ALA A 479 4.63 -8.87 -8.22
C ALA A 479 5.20 -10.23 -7.78
N SER A 480 4.85 -11.31 -8.51
CA SER A 480 5.34 -12.66 -8.24
C SER A 480 6.88 -12.78 -8.36
N GLN A 481 7.49 -12.06 -9.30
CA GLN A 481 8.94 -12.04 -9.45
C GLN A 481 9.64 -11.22 -8.35
N CYS A 482 9.02 -10.15 -7.87
CA CYS A 482 9.51 -9.39 -6.73
C CYS A 482 9.44 -10.22 -5.46
N LEU A 483 8.36 -10.97 -5.26
CA LEU A 483 8.28 -11.95 -4.18
C LEU A 483 9.36 -13.04 -4.28
N ALA A 484 9.61 -13.57 -5.49
CA ALA A 484 10.67 -14.56 -5.68
C ALA A 484 12.06 -14.03 -5.28
N VAL A 485 12.36 -12.76 -5.56
CA VAL A 485 13.61 -12.13 -5.11
C VAL A 485 13.64 -11.98 -3.59
N ALA A 486 12.53 -11.56 -2.98
CA ALA A 486 12.39 -11.49 -1.52
C ALA A 486 12.69 -12.85 -0.86
N CYS A 487 12.14 -13.94 -1.43
CA CYS A 487 12.38 -15.31 -0.99
C CYS A 487 13.85 -15.72 -1.04
N VAL A 488 14.54 -15.40 -2.13
CA VAL A 488 15.97 -15.72 -2.26
C VAL A 488 16.80 -15.00 -1.20
N LYS A 489 16.46 -13.74 -0.91
CA LYS A 489 17.19 -12.94 0.09
C LYS A 489 16.94 -13.37 1.52
N ASN A 490 15.78 -13.94 1.81
CA ASN A 490 15.46 -14.46 3.12
C ASN A 490 14.73 -15.81 2.99
N PRO A 491 15.48 -16.92 2.80
CA PRO A 491 14.92 -18.25 2.56
C PRO A 491 14.01 -18.75 3.69
N LYS A 492 14.22 -18.26 4.93
CA LYS A 492 13.35 -18.58 6.08
C LYS A 492 11.90 -18.14 5.86
N LEU A 493 11.65 -17.13 5.02
CA LEU A 493 10.30 -16.65 4.70
C LEU A 493 9.52 -17.62 3.81
N CYS A 494 10.22 -18.36 2.96
CA CYS A 494 9.59 -19.14 1.89
C CYS A 494 9.74 -20.65 2.07
N GLY A 495 10.58 -21.09 3.02
CA GLY A 495 10.80 -22.51 3.34
C GLY A 495 9.71 -23.18 4.18
N LYS A 496 8.51 -22.61 4.30
CA LYS A 496 7.41 -23.15 5.12
C LYS A 496 6.09 -23.40 4.37
N LYS A 497 6.09 -23.41 3.03
CA LYS A 497 4.92 -23.82 2.23
C LYS A 497 5.26 -24.92 1.25
#